data_AF-A0A969JYI5-F1
#
_entry.id   AF-A0A969JYI5-F1
#
_cell.length_a   1.000
_cell.length_b   1.000
_cell.length_c   1.000
_cell.angle_alpha   90.00
_cell.angle_beta   90.00
_cell.angle_gamma   90.00
#
_symmetry.space_group_name_H-M   'P 1'
#
loop_
_entity.id
_entity.type
_entity.pdbx_description
1 polymer ?
#
loop_
_entity_poly.entity_id
_entity_poly.type
_entity_poly.pdbx_seq_one_letter_code
_entity_poly.pdbx_strand_id
1 'polypeptide(L)'
;MHFSERNRTAVATAVALTGIGGIGKTQLAVEFAHRYGRYFPGGVFWLNFADAQTMPAQVARCGRLEHLNLRPGFVQLSLEQQVRLVQQAWQEPIPRLLILITVNLKQHLPNGSHPMAAAVSC
;
A
#
# COMPACT_ATOMS: atom_id res chain seq x y z
N MET A 1 31.04 -9.74 22.18
CA MET A 1 30.72 -9.53 20.75
C MET A 1 29.37 -8.85 20.69
N HIS A 2 29.34 -7.54 20.47
CA HIS A 2 28.11 -6.75 20.32
C HIS A 2 27.79 -6.67 18.82
N PHE A 3 26.78 -7.42 18.36
CA PHE A 3 26.23 -7.23 17.02
C PHE A 3 25.33 -6.00 17.05
N SER A 4 25.79 -4.89 16.48
CA SER A 4 24.94 -3.73 16.19
C SER A 4 24.06 -4.08 14.99
N GLU A 5 22.77 -4.27 15.23
CA GLU A 5 21.74 -4.33 14.19
C GLU A 5 21.69 -2.97 13.48
N ARG A 6 22.22 -2.93 12.26
CA ARG A 6 21.98 -1.81 11.34
C ARG A 6 20.49 -1.84 10.97
N ASN A 7 19.73 -0.90 11.54
CA ASN A 7 18.37 -0.57 11.15
C ASN A 7 18.33 -0.26 9.64
N ARG A 8 18.00 -1.24 8.80
CA ARG A 8 17.76 -1.04 7.38
C ARG A 8 16.37 -0.44 7.24
N THR A 9 16.27 0.88 7.27
CA THR A 9 15.07 1.59 6.86
C THR A 9 14.78 1.19 5.42
N ALA A 10 13.69 0.46 5.17
CA ALA A 10 13.27 0.15 3.82
C ALA A 10 12.94 1.46 3.10
N VAL A 11 13.69 1.81 2.05
CA VAL A 11 13.36 2.96 1.21
C VAL A 11 12.17 2.57 0.34
N ALA A 12 11.00 3.09 0.65
CA ALA A 12 9.83 2.92 -0.21
C ALA A 12 10.03 3.72 -1.51
N THR A 13 10.05 3.03 -2.66
CA THR A 13 10.02 3.69 -3.97
C THR A 13 8.57 3.91 -4.39
N ALA A 14 8.18 5.17 -4.62
CA ALA A 14 6.87 5.51 -5.14
C ALA A 14 6.97 5.86 -6.63
N VAL A 15 6.16 5.20 -7.45
CA VAL A 15 5.95 5.53 -8.87
C VAL A 15 4.51 6.02 -9.00
N ALA A 16 4.32 7.12 -9.72
CA ALA A 16 3.01 7.69 -10.03
C ALA A 16 2.73 7.57 -11.53
N LEU A 17 1.65 6.88 -11.90
CA LEU A 17 1.13 6.87 -13.27
C LEU A 17 0.11 8.01 -13.41
N THR A 18 0.38 8.98 -14.28
CA THR A 18 -0.56 10.09 -14.60
C THR A 18 -0.82 10.12 -16.11
N GLY A 19 -2.00 10.59 -16.51
CA GLY A 19 -2.36 10.65 -17.93
C GLY A 19 -3.84 10.83 -18.15
N ILE A 20 -4.22 11.12 -19.40
CA ILE A 20 -5.61 11.37 -19.80
C ILE A 20 -6.49 10.15 -19.48
N GLY A 21 -7.77 10.38 -19.21
CA GLY A 21 -8.75 9.31 -19.00
C GLY A 21 -8.73 8.29 -20.15
N GLY A 22 -8.86 7.01 -19.84
CA GLY A 22 -8.90 5.94 -20.85
C GLY A 22 -7.54 5.48 -21.41
N ILE A 23 -6.41 6.10 -21.05
CA ILE A 23 -5.07 5.73 -21.56
C ILE A 23 -4.55 4.36 -21.04
N GLY A 24 -5.33 3.64 -20.23
CA GLY A 24 -4.97 2.31 -19.75
C GLY A 24 -4.06 2.25 -18.52
N LYS A 25 -3.98 3.31 -17.69
CA LYS A 25 -3.19 3.31 -16.44
C LYS A 25 -3.54 2.14 -15.51
N THR A 26 -4.83 1.88 -15.35
CA THR A 26 -5.32 0.75 -14.55
C THR A 26 -4.89 -0.58 -15.16
N GLN A 27 -4.96 -0.72 -16.48
CA GLN A 27 -4.49 -1.93 -17.18
C GLN A 27 -2.98 -2.12 -16.99
N LEU A 28 -2.19 -1.05 -17.06
CA LEU A 28 -0.75 -1.12 -16.81
C LEU A 28 -0.46 -1.56 -15.37
N ALA A 29 -1.20 -1.06 -14.38
CA ALA A 29 -1.06 -1.51 -12.99
C ALA A 29 -1.42 -2.99 -12.81
N VAL A 30 -2.49 -3.46 -13.48
CA VAL A 30 -2.89 -4.87 -13.50
C VAL A 30 -1.81 -5.74 -14.13
N GLU A 31 -1.31 -5.38 -15.31
CA GLU A 31 -0.25 -6.11 -16.00
C GLU A 31 1.05 -6.15 -15.19
N PHE A 32 1.41 -5.04 -14.53
CA PHE A 32 2.58 -4.99 -13.66
C PHE A 32 2.42 -5.93 -12.48
N ALA A 33 1.28 -5.89 -11.79
CA ALA A 33 0.97 -6.80 -10.68
C ALA A 33 1.01 -8.27 -11.13
N HIS A 34 0.43 -8.57 -12.29
CA HIS A 34 0.41 -9.92 -12.84
C HIS A 34 1.82 -10.43 -13.19
N ARG A 35 2.65 -9.61 -13.84
CA ARG A 35 3.99 -10.03 -14.29
C ARG A 35 5.04 -10.01 -13.18
N TYR A 36 4.96 -9.03 -12.28
CA TYR A 36 5.99 -8.77 -11.27
C TYR A 36 5.54 -9.04 -9.83
N GLY A 37 4.26 -9.32 -9.58
CA GLY A 37 3.73 -9.56 -8.22
C GLY A 37 4.47 -10.68 -7.48
N ARG A 38 4.93 -11.71 -8.21
CA ARG A 38 5.73 -12.80 -7.65
C ARG A 38 7.07 -12.37 -7.02
N TYR A 39 7.59 -11.19 -7.35
CA TYR A 39 8.82 -10.65 -6.76
C TYR A 39 8.57 -9.90 -5.43
N PHE A 40 7.32 -9.80 -4.99
CA PHE A 40 6.91 -9.18 -3.74
C PHE A 40 6.41 -10.25 -2.77
N PRO A 41 7.32 -10.92 -2.01
CA PRO A 41 6.96 -12.05 -1.16
C PRO A 41 6.03 -11.67 0.01
N GLY A 42 5.94 -10.38 0.36
CA GLY A 42 4.99 -9.90 1.37
C GLY A 42 3.58 -9.66 0.82
N GLY A 43 3.34 -9.89 -0.48
CA GLY A 43 2.05 -9.79 -1.13
C GLY A 43 1.86 -8.55 -2.00
N VAL A 44 0.77 -8.58 -2.77
CA VAL A 44 0.27 -7.49 -3.60
C VAL A 44 -1.05 -7.00 -3.03
N PHE A 45 -1.15 -5.70 -2.75
CA PHE A 45 -2.31 -5.09 -2.11
C PHE A 45 -2.93 -4.04 -3.01
N TRP A 46 -4.22 -4.20 -3.31
CA TRP A 46 -4.98 -3.25 -4.10
C TRP A 46 -5.88 -2.41 -3.20
N LEU A 47 -5.69 -1.10 -3.21
CA LEU A 47 -6.41 -0.15 -2.37
C LEU A 47 -7.12 0.88 -3.25
N ASN A 48 -8.41 1.10 -2.99
CA ASN A 48 -9.18 2.14 -3.64
C ASN A 48 -9.20 3.38 -2.73
N PHE A 49 -8.58 4.46 -3.19
CA PHE A 49 -8.49 5.77 -2.54
C PHE A 49 -9.42 6.78 -3.21
N ALA A 50 -10.46 6.33 -3.91
CA ALA A 50 -11.50 7.19 -4.46
C ALA A 50 -12.25 7.99 -3.39
N ASP A 51 -12.38 7.42 -2.18
CA ASP A 51 -13.03 8.07 -1.04
C ASP A 51 -12.17 7.94 0.21
N ALA A 52 -11.71 9.09 0.72
CA ALA A 52 -10.90 9.18 1.92
C ALA A 52 -11.57 8.58 3.16
N GLN A 53 -12.90 8.63 3.25
CA GLN A 53 -13.64 8.05 4.39
C GLN A 53 -13.57 6.51 4.39
N THR A 54 -13.38 5.90 3.23
CA THR A 54 -13.27 4.43 3.11
C THR A 54 -11.84 3.92 3.27
N MET A 55 -10.84 4.78 3.19
CA MET A 55 -9.42 4.40 3.22
C MET A 55 -9.03 3.59 4.46
N PRO A 56 -9.40 3.97 5.70
CA PRO A 56 -9.07 3.18 6.89
C PRO A 56 -9.62 1.75 6.82
N ALA A 57 -10.84 1.58 6.30
CA ALA A 57 -11.46 0.27 6.14
C ALA A 57 -10.77 -0.57 5.04
N GLN A 58 -10.33 0.05 3.95
CA GLN A 58 -9.55 -0.62 2.90
C GLN A 58 -8.21 -1.12 3.44
N VAL A 59 -7.49 -0.29 4.21
CA VAL A 59 -6.23 -0.67 4.85
C VAL A 59 -6.45 -1.80 5.86
N ALA A 60 -7.44 -1.67 6.73
CA ALA A 60 -7.77 -2.70 7.72
C ALA A 60 -8.09 -4.06 7.07
N ARG A 61 -8.73 -4.09 5.89
CA ARG A 61 -9.02 -5.33 5.15
C ARG A 61 -7.74 -6.11 4.81
N CYS A 62 -6.62 -5.44 4.58
CA CYS A 62 -5.33 -6.08 4.29
C CYS A 62 -4.75 -6.86 5.47
N GLY A 63 -5.18 -6.59 6.70
CA GLY A 63 -4.70 -7.30 7.90
C GLY A 63 -5.36 -8.65 8.16
N ARG A 64 -6.43 -8.97 7.40
CA ARG A 64 -7.22 -10.19 7.56
C ARG A 64 -6.44 -11.45 7.15
N LEU A 65 -7.00 -12.60 7.52
CA LEU A 65 -6.45 -13.95 7.26
C LEU A 65 -6.08 -14.17 5.79
N GLU A 66 -6.91 -13.70 4.86
CA GLU A 66 -6.73 -13.87 3.42
C GLU A 66 -5.55 -13.06 2.83
N HIS A 67 -4.93 -12.20 3.64
CA HIS A 67 -3.97 -11.21 3.18
C HIS A 67 -2.67 -11.29 4.00
N LEU A 68 -2.55 -10.50 5.07
CA LEU A 68 -1.35 -10.49 5.93
C LEU A 68 -1.44 -11.49 7.09
N ASN A 69 -2.64 -11.96 7.44
CA ASN A 69 -2.86 -12.84 8.60
C ASN A 69 -2.11 -12.38 9.87
N LEU A 70 -2.32 -11.12 10.27
CA LEU A 70 -1.47 -10.49 11.29
C LEU A 70 -1.60 -11.11 12.67
N ARG A 71 -2.80 -11.59 13.04
CA ARG A 71 -3.05 -12.28 14.30
C ARG A 71 -4.42 -12.96 14.36
N PRO A 72 -4.58 -13.98 15.22
CA PRO A 72 -5.88 -14.40 15.67
C PRO A 72 -6.65 -13.22 16.30
N GLY A 73 -7.95 -13.17 16.03
CA GLY A 73 -8.80 -12.13 16.60
C GLY A 73 -8.63 -10.73 15.99
N PHE A 74 -8.02 -10.62 14.80
CA PHE A 74 -7.76 -9.30 14.18
C PHE A 74 -9.04 -8.50 13.91
N VAL A 75 -10.12 -9.16 13.49
CA VAL A 75 -11.40 -8.50 13.12
C VAL A 75 -12.10 -7.89 14.33
N GLN A 76 -11.79 -8.37 15.54
CA GLN A 76 -12.34 -7.91 16.80
C GLN A 76 -11.68 -6.62 17.32
N LEU A 77 -10.55 -6.22 16.74
CA LEU A 77 -9.86 -4.98 17.11
C LEU A 77 -10.62 -3.75 16.60
N SER A 78 -10.36 -2.59 17.22
CA SER A 78 -10.88 -1.33 16.68
C SER A 78 -10.30 -1.06 15.29
N LEU A 79 -11.02 -0.28 14.47
CA LEU A 79 -10.56 0.07 13.12
C LEU A 79 -9.16 0.72 13.15
N GLU A 80 -8.92 1.59 14.13
CA GLU A 80 -7.62 2.24 14.32
C GLU A 80 -6.51 1.22 14.61
N GLN A 81 -6.76 0.25 15.50
CA GLN A 81 -5.80 -0.80 15.82
C GLN A 81 -5.52 -1.69 14.61
N GLN A 82 -6.56 -2.02 13.83
CA GLN A 82 -6.41 -2.78 12.58
C GLN A 82 -5.50 -2.04 11.59
N VAL A 83 -5.74 -0.74 11.38
CA VAL A 83 -4.93 0.11 10.50
C VAL A 83 -3.48 0.18 10.97
N ARG A 84 -3.24 0.43 12.26
CA ARG A 84 -1.88 0.53 12.83
C ARG A 84 -1.09 -0.75 12.62
N LEU A 85 -1.70 -1.92 12.85
CA LEU A 85 -1.03 -3.22 12.66
C LEU A 85 -0.69 -3.48 11.20
N VAL A 86 -1.58 -3.13 10.27
CA VAL A 86 -1.30 -3.25 8.83
C VAL A 86 -0.16 -2.33 8.41
N GLN A 87 -0.16 -1.09 8.89
CA GLN A 87 0.93 -0.15 8.63
C GLN A 87 2.26 -0.65 9.17
N GLN A 88 2.28 -1.20 10.40
CA GLN A 88 3.49 -1.79 10.98
C GLN A 88 4.01 -2.95 10.13
N ALA A 89 3.13 -3.86 9.71
CA ALA A 89 3.50 -4.97 8.85
C ALA A 89 4.10 -4.48 7.53
N TRP A 90 3.55 -3.44 6.92
CA TRP A 90 4.09 -2.85 5.70
C TRP A 90 5.44 -2.15 5.85
N GLN A 91 5.84 -1.78 7.07
CA GLN A 91 7.17 -1.22 7.36
C GLN A 91 8.24 -2.30 7.61
N GLU A 92 7.85 -3.57 7.73
CA GLU A 92 8.81 -4.67 7.82
C GLU A 92 9.65 -4.80 6.53
N PRO A 93 10.87 -5.36 6.61
CA PRO A 93 11.79 -5.43 5.47
C PRO A 93 11.33 -6.38 4.34
N ILE A 94 10.19 -7.06 4.48
CA ILE A 94 9.63 -7.93 3.46
C ILE A 94 9.03 -7.07 2.34
N PRO A 95 9.51 -7.16 1.08
CA PRO A 95 9.00 -6.35 -0.01
C PRO A 95 7.53 -6.63 -0.30
N ARG A 96 6.75 -5.55 -0.42
CA ARG A 96 5.30 -5.57 -0.69
C ARG A 96 4.98 -4.59 -1.80
N LEU A 97 4.07 -4.99 -2.69
CA LEU A 97 3.56 -4.11 -3.75
C LEU A 97 2.21 -3.54 -3.30
N LEU A 98 2.15 -2.23 -3.12
CA LEU A 98 0.89 -1.52 -2.89
C LEU A 98 0.46 -0.85 -4.18
N ILE A 99 -0.79 -1.03 -4.58
CA ILE A 99 -1.40 -0.40 -5.76
C ILE A 99 -2.57 0.43 -5.28
N LEU A 100 -2.40 1.74 -5.32
CA LEU A 100 -3.41 2.70 -4.88
C LEU A 100 -4.14 3.25 -6.11
N ILE A 101 -5.41 2.94 -6.32
CA ILE A 101 -6.23 3.63 -7.33
C ILE A 101 -6.84 4.87 -6.67
N THR A 102 -6.59 6.06 -7.20
CA THR A 102 -7.42 7.24 -6.93
C THR A 102 -8.37 7.47 -8.11
N VAL A 103 -9.50 8.17 -7.91
CA VAL A 103 -10.30 8.72 -9.01
C VAL A 103 -10.32 10.24 -8.88
N ASN A 104 -9.90 10.96 -9.92
CA ASN A 104 -9.89 12.42 -10.03
C ASN A 104 -9.00 13.16 -9.02
N LEU A 105 -7.91 13.76 -9.50
CA LEU A 105 -7.31 14.93 -8.89
C LEU A 105 -7.50 16.14 -9.79
N LYS A 106 -8.35 17.09 -9.37
CA LYS A 106 -8.06 18.49 -9.68
C LYS A 106 -6.68 18.77 -9.10
N GLN A 107 -5.78 19.17 -9.99
CA GLN A 107 -4.36 19.35 -9.75
C GLN A 107 -4.14 20.46 -8.70
N HIS A 108 -3.96 20.11 -7.44
CA HIS A 108 -3.38 21.01 -6.44
C HIS A 108 -2.65 20.20 -5.37
N LEU A 109 -1.31 20.17 -5.44
CA LEU A 109 -0.44 19.60 -4.40
C LEU A 109 0.10 20.76 -3.55
N PRO A 110 -0.19 20.85 -2.23
CA PRO A 110 0.61 21.62 -1.31
C PRO A 110 1.80 20.79 -0.80
N ASN A 111 2.92 21.48 -0.59
CA ASN A 111 4.23 20.94 -0.22
C ASN A 111 4.24 20.05 1.04
N GLY A 112 5.00 18.95 0.98
CA GLY A 112 5.79 18.44 2.12
C GLY A 112 5.44 17.05 2.71
N SER A 113 6.48 16.22 2.87
CA SER A 113 6.69 15.05 3.76
C SER A 113 6.25 13.61 3.35
N HIS A 114 7.25 12.72 3.27
CA HIS A 114 7.27 11.24 3.06
C HIS A 114 6.50 10.39 4.11
N PRO A 115 6.46 9.01 4.07
CA PRO A 115 6.61 7.99 3.01
C PRO A 115 5.43 6.98 2.92
N MET A 116 4.99 6.56 1.72
CA MET A 116 4.26 5.28 1.49
C MET A 116 4.38 4.86 0.01
N ALA A 117 4.45 3.54 -0.25
CA ALA A 117 4.73 2.96 -1.57
C ALA A 117 3.60 3.12 -2.59
N ALA A 118 4.00 3.38 -3.84
CA ALA A 118 3.31 3.30 -5.14
C ALA A 118 1.86 3.85 -5.27
N ALA A 119 1.72 4.96 -5.99
CA ALA A 119 0.47 5.63 -6.31
C ALA A 119 0.04 5.37 -7.77
N VAL A 120 -1.19 4.94 -8.03
CA VAL A 120 -1.79 4.96 -9.37
C VAL A 120 -2.86 6.06 -9.38
N SER A 121 -2.48 7.21 -9.94
CA SER A 121 -3.36 8.38 -10.00
C SER A 121 -4.29 8.28 -11.21
N CYS A 122 -5.61 8.34 -11.00
CA CYS A 122 -6.56 8.71 -12.06
C CYS A 122 -6.99 10.16 -11.93
#